data_AF-A0A7S3GT72-F1
#
_entry.id   AF-A0A7S3GT72-F1
#
_cell.length_a   1.000
_cell.length_b   1.000
_cell.length_c   1.000
_cell.angle_alpha   90.00
_cell.angle_beta   90.00
_cell.angle_gamma   90.00
#
_symmetry.space_group_name_H-M   'P 1'
#
loop_
_entity.id
_entity.type
_entity.pdbx_description
1 polymer ?
#
loop_
_entity_poly.entity_id
_entity_poly.type
_entity_poly.pdbx_seq_one_letter_code
_entity_poly.pdbx_strand_id
1 'polypeptide(L)'
;AAGMSKALDQFIQRVDDVVALALRRNGDSGKLLLAEVCRAHPKTPDQEKELIKLTNIVIKAIDGFDDYRESFWSLSSFFELVIAKYSPKVVLQTVKACNAVYNTKRSSDNLVTGWATVCTNRCVAWLNAAKREEVADAAFLQTVKDVRTILAETVDAGKEFHDIIKATPALLECVATVKQYVDEPTEGGKKLKADERAILKKVRKEICYIEGLACDASESIIAALEQAVDMDHPSGGIFYKATCAMCLKRDSDLALQERASKGSLAKVAVQAIFNQTEADPGEQLLLAEAVGFIFTLLVPWKRDDSAHMEAKKQIASTLQELNVLDALLRQCRFWYVEWKGSFGNCGNATVVSVLELVRYFPEIIDEKIKPNADVASFIRFCAERHRVNTAYRVPYETAYSASVILECLLEGKPEPPPPSAEQLDRWARPWMYYDSK
;
A
#
# COMPACT_ATOMS: atom_id res chain seq x y z
N ALA A 1 -23.55 -8.36 18.25
CA ALA A 1 -22.80 -7.71 19.35
C ALA A 1 -22.75 -8.58 20.61
N ALA A 2 -23.88 -8.90 21.26
CA ALA A 2 -23.91 -9.59 22.56
C ALA A 2 -23.23 -10.99 22.62
N GLY A 3 -23.34 -11.81 21.56
CA GLY A 3 -22.67 -13.13 21.52
C GLY A 3 -21.15 -13.08 21.34
N MET A 4 -20.63 -11.97 20.82
CA MET A 4 -19.19 -11.80 20.55
C MET A 4 -18.45 -11.35 21.80
N SER A 5 -19.04 -10.46 22.61
CA SER A 5 -18.48 -10.05 23.90
C SER A 5 -18.31 -11.27 24.83
N LYS A 6 -19.32 -12.14 24.95
CA LYS A 6 -19.19 -13.35 25.78
C LYS A 6 -18.06 -14.30 25.33
N ALA A 7 -17.87 -14.48 24.02
CA ALA A 7 -16.81 -15.34 23.50
C ALA A 7 -15.41 -14.71 23.69
N LEU A 8 -15.33 -13.39 23.58
CA LEU A 8 -14.12 -12.62 23.86
C LEU A 8 -13.77 -12.67 25.35
N ASP A 9 -14.73 -12.42 26.24
CA ASP A 9 -14.55 -12.48 27.69
C ASP A 9 -14.10 -13.87 28.15
N GLN A 10 -14.69 -14.92 27.57
CA GLN A 10 -14.25 -16.31 27.82
C GLN A 10 -12.84 -16.58 27.32
N PHE A 11 -12.46 -16.00 26.17
CA PHE A 11 -11.10 -16.15 25.64
C PHE A 11 -10.08 -15.40 26.48
N ILE A 12 -10.35 -14.16 26.87
CA ILE A 12 -9.49 -13.36 27.75
C ILE A 12 -9.33 -14.07 29.09
N GLN A 13 -10.42 -14.50 29.72
CA GLN A 13 -10.37 -15.26 30.97
C GLN A 13 -9.52 -16.53 30.83
N ARG A 14 -9.63 -17.24 29.71
CA ARG A 14 -8.81 -18.44 29.44
C ARG A 14 -7.33 -18.08 29.29
N VAL A 15 -7.01 -16.96 28.64
CA VAL A 15 -5.62 -16.46 28.54
C VAL A 15 -5.09 -16.12 29.93
N ASP A 16 -5.86 -15.39 30.74
CA ASP A 16 -5.49 -15.02 32.11
C ASP A 16 -5.28 -16.25 33.01
N ASP A 17 -6.17 -17.24 32.91
CA ASP A 17 -6.05 -18.51 33.64
C ASP A 17 -4.77 -19.27 33.25
N VAL A 18 -4.44 -19.29 31.94
CA VAL A 18 -3.22 -19.93 31.44
C VAL A 18 -1.98 -19.17 31.85
N VAL A 19 -1.99 -17.83 31.80
CA VAL A 19 -0.88 -16.99 32.26
C VAL A 19 -0.66 -17.17 33.75
N ALA A 20 -1.72 -17.12 34.56
CA ALA A 20 -1.66 -17.37 36.00
C ALA A 20 -1.13 -18.78 36.32
N LEU A 21 -1.55 -19.79 35.56
CA LEU A 21 -1.04 -21.16 35.69
C LEU A 21 0.45 -21.27 35.29
N ALA A 22 0.85 -20.58 34.23
CA ALA A 22 2.23 -20.53 33.75
C ALA A 22 3.17 -19.88 34.77
N LEU A 23 2.77 -18.75 35.34
CA LEU A 23 3.48 -18.05 36.42
C LEU A 23 3.64 -18.92 37.66
N ARG A 24 2.62 -19.72 38.03
CA ARG A 24 2.71 -20.67 39.15
C ARG A 24 3.63 -21.86 38.87
N ARG A 25 3.82 -22.23 37.60
CA ARG A 25 4.61 -23.40 37.18
C ARG A 25 5.99 -23.05 36.64
N ASN A 26 6.40 -21.77 36.67
CA ASN A 26 7.58 -21.26 35.97
C ASN A 26 7.62 -21.72 34.49
N GLY A 27 6.45 -21.81 33.85
CA GLY A 27 6.28 -22.28 32.49
C GLY A 27 6.04 -21.15 31.50
N ASP A 28 6.20 -21.44 30.21
CA ASP A 28 5.88 -20.53 29.12
C ASP A 28 4.37 -20.60 28.81
N SER A 29 3.64 -19.52 29.06
CA SER A 29 2.18 -19.41 28.88
C SER A 29 1.75 -19.73 27.44
N GLY A 30 2.56 -19.37 26.44
CA GLY A 30 2.27 -19.65 25.04
C GLY A 30 2.28 -21.15 24.72
N LYS A 31 3.22 -21.90 25.31
CA LYS A 31 3.29 -23.37 25.16
C LYS A 31 2.10 -24.06 25.80
N LEU A 32 1.66 -23.58 26.97
CA LEU A 32 0.51 -24.15 27.67
C LEU A 32 -0.79 -23.94 26.89
N LEU A 33 -1.02 -22.74 26.35
CA LEU A 33 -2.21 -22.44 25.54
C LEU A 33 -2.25 -23.31 24.27
N LEU A 34 -1.13 -23.42 23.55
CA LEU A 34 -1.06 -24.29 22.37
C LEU A 34 -1.23 -25.77 22.72
N ALA A 35 -0.65 -26.23 23.83
CA ALA A 35 -0.83 -27.61 24.29
C ALA A 35 -2.29 -27.91 24.65
N GLU A 36 -3.02 -26.94 25.18
CA GLU A 36 -4.45 -27.08 25.46
C GLU A 36 -5.27 -27.21 24.17
N VAL A 37 -4.98 -26.40 23.15
CA VAL A 37 -5.59 -26.56 21.82
C VAL A 37 -5.29 -27.94 21.23
N CYS A 38 -4.04 -28.40 21.31
CA CYS A 38 -3.65 -29.72 20.82
C CYS A 38 -4.34 -30.86 21.58
N ARG A 39 -4.58 -30.69 22.89
CA ARG A 39 -5.28 -31.68 23.72
C ARG A 39 -6.78 -31.71 23.42
N ALA A 40 -7.40 -30.55 23.26
CA ALA A 40 -8.82 -30.43 22.93
C ALA A 40 -9.12 -30.88 21.50
N HIS A 41 -8.16 -30.70 20.58
CA HIS A 41 -8.27 -31.04 19.17
C HIS A 41 -7.09 -31.90 18.73
N PRO A 42 -7.18 -33.24 18.78
CA PRO A 42 -6.04 -34.11 18.46
C PRO A 42 -5.61 -34.09 16.98
N LYS A 43 -6.51 -33.76 16.06
CA LYS A 43 -6.24 -33.76 14.61
C LYS A 43 -5.81 -32.37 14.14
N THR A 44 -4.75 -32.30 13.33
CA THR A 44 -4.22 -31.04 12.79
C THR A 44 -5.30 -30.15 12.14
N PRO A 45 -6.19 -30.64 11.26
CA PRO A 45 -7.21 -29.79 10.66
C PRO A 45 -8.17 -29.13 11.66
N ASP A 46 -8.44 -29.80 12.79
CA ASP A 46 -9.30 -29.26 13.84
C ASP A 46 -8.54 -28.26 14.73
N GLN A 47 -7.24 -28.50 14.97
CA GLN A 47 -6.35 -27.51 15.59
C GLN A 47 -6.31 -26.24 14.75
N GLU A 48 -6.10 -26.35 13.44
CA GLU A 48 -6.02 -25.19 12.54
C GLU A 48 -7.31 -24.36 12.54
N LYS A 49 -8.48 -25.01 12.55
CA LYS A 49 -9.77 -24.32 12.67
C LYS A 49 -9.88 -23.55 13.98
N GLU A 50 -9.52 -24.17 15.10
CA GLU A 50 -9.58 -23.49 16.40
C GLU A 50 -8.57 -22.35 16.47
N LEU A 51 -7.33 -22.54 16.00
CA LEU A 51 -6.31 -21.48 15.96
C LEU A 51 -6.76 -20.28 15.13
N ILE A 52 -7.34 -20.51 13.94
CA ILE A 52 -7.92 -19.44 13.11
C ILE A 52 -9.05 -18.71 13.84
N LYS A 53 -9.90 -19.45 14.57
CA LYS A 53 -10.98 -18.84 15.35
C LYS A 53 -10.41 -17.96 16.47
N LEU A 54 -9.39 -18.43 17.19
CA LEU A 54 -8.74 -17.66 18.26
C LEU A 54 -8.08 -16.39 17.74
N THR A 55 -7.34 -16.45 16.63
CA THR A 55 -6.71 -15.26 16.03
C THR A 55 -7.74 -14.25 15.53
N ASN A 56 -8.87 -14.70 14.97
CA ASN A 56 -9.98 -13.82 14.59
C ASN A 56 -10.66 -13.13 15.77
N ILE A 57 -10.72 -13.79 16.93
CA ILE A 57 -11.23 -13.17 18.17
C ILE A 57 -10.29 -12.03 18.59
N VAL A 58 -8.97 -12.25 18.58
CA VAL A 58 -7.97 -11.22 18.91
C VAL A 58 -8.10 -10.01 17.99
N ILE A 59 -8.12 -10.22 16.68
CA ILE A 59 -8.24 -9.13 15.69
C ILE A 59 -9.49 -8.29 15.97
N LYS A 60 -10.66 -8.95 16.10
CA LYS A 60 -11.92 -8.27 16.35
C LYS A 60 -11.97 -7.55 17.70
N ALA A 61 -11.31 -8.09 18.72
CA ALA A 61 -11.23 -7.46 20.03
C ALA A 61 -10.52 -6.11 19.95
N ILE A 62 -9.38 -6.08 19.27
CA ILE A 62 -8.56 -4.87 19.13
C ILE A 62 -9.23 -3.87 18.18
N ASP A 63 -9.77 -4.34 17.04
CA ASP A 63 -10.49 -3.47 16.11
C ASP A 63 -11.74 -2.82 16.74
N GLY A 64 -12.37 -3.50 17.70
CA GLY A 64 -13.55 -3.01 18.41
C GLY A 64 -13.22 -2.21 19.68
N PHE A 65 -12.09 -2.47 20.32
CA PHE A 65 -11.71 -1.95 21.63
C PHE A 65 -10.17 -1.91 21.78
N ASP A 66 -9.55 -0.82 21.32
CA ASP A 66 -8.07 -0.68 21.28
C ASP A 66 -7.41 -0.84 22.66
N ASP A 67 -8.13 -0.54 23.75
CA ASP A 67 -7.66 -0.69 25.14
C ASP A 67 -7.32 -2.14 25.54
N TYR A 68 -7.87 -3.15 24.84
CA TYR A 68 -7.56 -4.57 25.11
C TYR A 68 -6.22 -5.03 24.56
N ARG A 69 -5.55 -4.17 23.79
CA ARG A 69 -4.31 -4.51 23.11
C ARG A 69 -3.22 -4.98 24.07
N GLU A 70 -3.07 -4.30 25.21
CA GLU A 70 -2.07 -4.65 26.24
C GLU A 70 -2.35 -6.04 26.85
N SER A 71 -3.62 -6.43 26.97
CA SER A 71 -4.03 -7.75 27.47
C SER A 71 -3.49 -8.89 26.60
N PHE A 72 -3.24 -8.64 25.31
CA PHE A 72 -2.75 -9.63 24.36
C PHE A 72 -1.23 -9.64 24.18
N TRP A 73 -0.48 -8.72 24.79
CA TRP A 73 0.98 -8.69 24.62
C TRP A 73 1.69 -9.96 25.10
N SER A 74 1.14 -10.60 26.14
CA SER A 74 1.64 -11.86 26.68
C SER A 74 1.52 -13.06 25.71
N LEU A 75 0.82 -12.90 24.58
CA LEU A 75 0.61 -13.96 23.59
C LEU A 75 1.74 -14.12 22.56
N SER A 76 2.84 -13.34 22.63
CA SER A 76 3.91 -13.42 21.62
C SER A 76 4.44 -14.84 21.42
N SER A 77 4.75 -15.55 22.51
CA SER A 77 5.23 -16.93 22.46
C SER A 77 4.19 -17.87 21.83
N PHE A 78 2.90 -17.67 22.13
CA PHE A 78 1.84 -18.45 21.50
C PHE A 78 1.82 -18.23 19.98
N PHE A 79 1.87 -16.99 19.52
CA PHE A 79 1.87 -16.65 18.10
C PHE A 79 3.12 -17.19 17.41
N GLU A 80 4.31 -17.05 18.00
CA GLU A 80 5.57 -17.60 17.50
C GLU A 80 5.48 -19.11 17.28
N LEU A 81 4.94 -19.86 18.26
CA LEU A 81 4.78 -21.31 18.16
C LEU A 81 3.79 -21.71 17.08
N VAL A 82 2.70 -20.96 16.92
CA VAL A 82 1.71 -21.19 15.86
C VAL A 82 2.34 -20.95 14.48
N ILE A 83 3.06 -19.84 14.31
CA ILE A 83 3.77 -19.48 13.08
C ILE A 83 4.78 -20.57 12.70
N ALA A 84 5.54 -21.08 13.68
CA ALA A 84 6.58 -22.08 13.44
C ALA A 84 6.02 -23.43 12.94
N LYS A 85 4.79 -23.80 13.33
CA LYS A 85 4.31 -25.18 13.22
C LYS A 85 3.24 -25.43 12.15
N TYR A 86 2.38 -24.45 11.88
CA TYR A 86 1.16 -24.70 11.11
C TYR A 86 1.27 -24.31 9.62
N SER A 87 0.18 -24.54 8.87
CA SER A 87 0.09 -24.23 7.45
C SER A 87 0.06 -22.73 7.16
N PRO A 88 0.37 -22.30 5.91
CA PRO A 88 0.35 -20.89 5.53
C PRO A 88 -0.97 -20.19 5.84
N LYS A 89 -2.10 -20.89 5.72
CA LYS A 89 -3.44 -20.38 6.04
C LYS A 89 -3.55 -19.92 7.50
N VAL A 90 -3.07 -20.74 8.44
CA VAL A 90 -3.11 -20.41 9.88
C VAL A 90 -2.08 -19.33 10.20
N VAL A 91 -0.88 -19.45 9.62
CA VAL A 91 0.19 -18.46 9.80
C VAL A 91 -0.25 -17.08 9.38
N LEU A 92 -0.89 -16.92 8.22
CA LEU A 92 -1.39 -15.62 7.76
C LEU A 92 -2.39 -15.00 8.75
N GLN A 93 -3.34 -15.78 9.27
CA GLN A 93 -4.30 -15.29 10.26
C GLN A 93 -3.61 -14.92 11.58
N THR A 94 -2.55 -15.63 11.94
CA THR A 94 -1.75 -15.36 13.13
C THR A 94 -0.94 -14.08 12.98
N VAL A 95 -0.31 -13.86 11.83
CA VAL A 95 0.42 -12.62 11.51
C VAL A 95 -0.51 -11.42 11.50
N LYS A 96 -1.75 -11.55 10.99
CA LYS A 96 -2.77 -10.49 11.10
C LYS A 96 -3.12 -10.15 12.55
N ALA A 97 -3.23 -11.16 13.42
CA ALA A 97 -3.42 -10.92 14.85
C ALA A 97 -2.20 -10.25 15.48
N CYS A 98 -0.97 -10.67 15.13
CA CYS A 98 0.24 -10.00 15.57
C CYS A 98 0.29 -8.54 15.10
N ASN A 99 -0.11 -8.24 13.86
CA ASN A 99 -0.19 -6.88 13.34
C ASN A 99 -1.16 -6.06 14.20
N ALA A 100 -2.39 -6.54 14.43
CA ALA A 100 -3.35 -5.87 15.31
C ALA A 100 -2.78 -5.59 16.72
N VAL A 101 -2.10 -6.58 17.32
CA VAL A 101 -1.55 -6.48 18.69
C VAL A 101 -0.27 -5.64 18.76
N TYR A 102 0.59 -5.63 17.75
CA TYR A 102 1.96 -5.09 17.84
C TYR A 102 2.29 -4.02 16.79
N ASN A 103 1.32 -3.53 16.01
CA ASN A 103 1.56 -2.45 15.04
C ASN A 103 2.20 -1.20 15.66
N THR A 104 3.31 -0.72 15.09
CA THR A 104 4.10 0.36 15.67
C THR A 104 3.47 1.74 15.52
N LYS A 105 2.46 1.91 14.66
CA LYS A 105 1.70 3.18 14.52
C LYS A 105 0.88 3.54 15.76
N ARG A 106 0.63 2.57 16.65
CA ARG A 106 -0.24 2.73 17.82
C ARG A 106 0.38 2.20 19.13
N SER A 107 1.61 1.70 19.09
CA SER A 107 2.25 1.01 20.22
C SER A 107 2.92 2.00 21.18
N SER A 108 2.74 1.80 22.48
CA SER A 108 3.60 2.32 23.55
C SER A 108 4.93 1.54 23.62
N ASP A 109 5.85 1.94 24.51
CA ASP A 109 7.28 1.58 24.59
C ASP A 109 7.66 0.07 24.62
N ASN A 110 6.69 -0.86 24.55
CA ASN A 110 6.90 -2.31 24.62
C ASN A 110 6.80 -2.97 23.23
N LEU A 111 7.80 -2.75 22.39
CA LEU A 111 7.89 -3.38 21.08
C LEU A 111 8.21 -4.88 21.20
N VAL A 112 7.35 -5.74 20.64
CA VAL A 112 7.55 -7.20 20.61
C VAL A 112 7.71 -7.69 19.17
N THR A 113 8.90 -8.16 18.81
CA THR A 113 9.27 -8.45 17.42
C THR A 113 9.65 -9.89 17.11
N GLY A 114 9.76 -10.77 18.11
CA GLY A 114 10.22 -12.15 17.95
C GLY A 114 9.42 -12.96 16.91
N TRP A 115 8.11 -12.74 16.86
CA TRP A 115 7.20 -13.36 15.89
C TRP A 115 7.55 -13.04 14.43
N ALA A 116 8.08 -11.86 14.12
CA ALA A 116 8.45 -11.50 12.76
C ALA A 116 9.67 -12.29 12.29
N THR A 117 10.67 -12.49 13.18
CA THR A 117 11.82 -13.36 12.88
C THR A 117 11.39 -14.80 12.62
N VAL A 118 10.51 -15.35 13.47
CA VAL A 118 9.99 -16.72 13.29
C VAL A 118 9.18 -16.82 11.99
N CYS A 119 8.39 -15.80 11.66
CA CYS A 119 7.64 -15.71 10.42
C CYS A 119 8.56 -15.70 9.19
N THR A 120 9.58 -14.86 9.18
CA THR A 120 10.53 -14.79 8.06
C THR A 120 11.25 -16.12 7.85
N ASN A 121 11.75 -16.74 8.92
CA ASN A 121 12.39 -18.06 8.85
C ASN A 121 11.45 -19.14 8.33
N ARG A 122 10.16 -19.08 8.69
CA ARG A 122 9.15 -20.01 8.18
C ARG A 122 8.91 -19.82 6.69
N CYS A 123 8.83 -18.58 6.22
CA CYS A 123 8.73 -18.26 4.80
C CYS A 123 9.93 -18.78 4.01
N VAL A 124 11.15 -18.60 4.51
CA VAL A 124 12.38 -19.16 3.92
C VAL A 124 12.30 -20.68 3.82
N ALA A 125 11.87 -21.35 4.90
CA ALA A 125 11.74 -22.80 4.91
C ALA A 125 10.74 -23.32 3.85
N TRP A 126 9.64 -22.61 3.61
CA TRP A 126 8.68 -22.97 2.56
C TRP A 126 9.21 -22.78 1.15
N LEU A 127 9.94 -21.69 0.89
CA LEU A 127 10.55 -21.46 -0.40
C LEU A 127 11.67 -22.49 -0.70
N ASN A 128 12.48 -22.83 0.30
CA ASN A 128 13.55 -23.82 0.19
C ASN A 128 13.06 -25.28 0.11
N ALA A 129 11.80 -25.55 0.47
CA ALA A 129 11.25 -26.90 0.39
C ALA A 129 11.01 -27.35 -1.07
N ALA A 130 10.92 -26.41 -2.00
CA ALA A 130 10.67 -26.69 -3.40
C ALA A 130 11.96 -27.11 -4.13
N LYS A 131 11.83 -28.13 -4.99
CA LYS A 131 12.92 -28.53 -5.88
C LYS A 131 12.91 -27.71 -7.16
N ARG A 132 14.06 -27.67 -7.84
CA ARG A 132 14.22 -26.96 -9.13
C ARG A 132 13.19 -27.40 -10.17
N GLU A 133 12.79 -28.67 -10.18
CA GLU A 133 11.83 -29.21 -11.14
C GLU A 133 10.38 -28.82 -10.84
N GLU A 134 10.08 -28.39 -9.60
CA GLU A 134 8.74 -28.11 -9.10
C GLU A 134 8.36 -26.61 -9.26
N VAL A 135 9.28 -25.76 -9.73
CA VAL A 135 9.04 -24.30 -9.82
C VAL A 135 7.99 -23.90 -10.85
N ALA A 136 7.66 -24.80 -11.79
CA ALA A 136 6.59 -24.64 -12.76
C ALA A 136 5.24 -25.20 -12.30
N ASP A 137 5.14 -25.70 -11.06
CA ASP A 137 3.91 -26.30 -10.53
C ASP A 137 2.97 -25.26 -9.91
N ALA A 138 1.67 -25.51 -10.04
CA ALA A 138 0.64 -24.68 -9.41
C ALA A 138 0.77 -24.64 -7.87
N ALA A 139 1.23 -25.74 -7.27
CA ALA A 139 1.45 -25.83 -5.82
C ALA A 139 2.59 -24.89 -5.38
N PHE A 140 3.69 -24.83 -6.13
CA PHE A 140 4.78 -23.90 -5.84
C PHE A 140 4.33 -22.45 -6.00
N LEU A 141 3.61 -22.13 -7.08
CA LEU A 141 3.03 -20.79 -7.25
C LEU A 141 2.16 -20.38 -6.06
N GLN A 142 1.35 -21.31 -5.51
CA GLN A 142 0.56 -21.02 -4.33
C GLN A 142 1.44 -20.76 -3.10
N THR A 143 2.49 -21.57 -2.88
CA THR A 143 3.46 -21.36 -1.81
C THR A 143 4.12 -19.97 -1.90
N VAL A 144 4.54 -19.54 -3.09
CA VAL A 144 5.16 -18.22 -3.29
C VAL A 144 4.15 -17.10 -3.00
N LYS A 145 2.89 -17.24 -3.44
CA LYS A 145 1.83 -16.27 -3.12
C LYS A 145 1.53 -16.18 -1.63
N ASP A 146 1.53 -17.30 -0.94
CA ASP A 146 1.31 -17.36 0.50
C ASP A 146 2.46 -16.66 1.23
N VAL A 147 3.71 -16.97 0.88
CA VAL A 147 4.92 -16.31 1.41
C VAL A 147 4.87 -14.81 1.17
N ARG A 148 4.57 -14.36 -0.06
CA ARG A 148 4.44 -12.94 -0.38
C ARG A 148 3.40 -12.26 0.51
N THR A 149 2.23 -12.88 0.68
CA THR A 149 1.12 -12.31 1.45
C THR A 149 1.48 -12.20 2.94
N ILE A 150 2.12 -13.24 3.48
CA ILE A 150 2.53 -13.29 4.88
C ILE A 150 3.62 -12.24 5.16
N LEU A 151 4.66 -12.14 4.31
CA LEU A 151 5.71 -11.13 4.48
C LEU A 151 5.17 -9.71 4.33
N ALA A 152 4.25 -9.47 3.39
CA ALA A 152 3.62 -8.16 3.22
C ALA A 152 2.85 -7.74 4.48
N GLU A 153 2.07 -8.65 5.06
CA GLU A 153 1.35 -8.39 6.32
C GLU A 153 2.31 -8.10 7.48
N THR A 154 3.46 -8.78 7.54
CA THR A 154 4.49 -8.49 8.53
C THR A 154 5.11 -7.10 8.33
N VAL A 155 5.36 -6.68 7.08
CA VAL A 155 5.83 -5.31 6.77
C VAL A 155 4.79 -4.26 7.16
N ASP A 156 3.50 -4.54 6.93
CA ASP A 156 2.39 -3.62 7.25
C ASP A 156 2.26 -3.35 8.77
N ALA A 157 2.83 -4.21 9.62
CA ALA A 157 2.87 -4.01 11.06
C ALA A 157 3.80 -2.86 11.49
N GLY A 158 4.77 -2.45 10.66
CA GLY A 158 5.62 -1.31 10.97
C GLY A 158 7.04 -1.42 10.45
N LYS A 159 7.78 -0.31 10.59
CA LYS A 159 9.15 -0.18 10.09
C LYS A 159 10.10 -1.18 10.76
N GLU A 160 9.92 -1.39 12.06
CA GLU A 160 10.74 -2.27 12.89
C GLU A 160 10.65 -3.73 12.42
N PHE A 161 9.47 -4.16 11.98
CA PHE A 161 9.25 -5.50 11.43
C PHE A 161 9.79 -5.62 10.00
N HIS A 162 9.66 -4.57 9.20
CA HIS A 162 10.28 -4.50 7.88
C HIS A 162 11.82 -4.60 7.99
N ASP A 163 12.43 -3.92 8.95
CA ASP A 163 13.89 -3.96 9.17
C ASP A 163 14.37 -5.37 9.59
N ILE A 164 13.54 -6.16 10.27
CA ILE A 164 13.84 -7.58 10.57
C ILE A 164 13.83 -8.45 9.31
N ILE A 165 12.86 -8.25 8.42
CA ILE A 165 12.80 -8.98 7.14
C ILE A 165 14.07 -8.70 6.34
N LYS A 166 14.50 -7.43 6.27
CA LYS A 166 15.73 -7.02 5.59
C LYS A 166 16.98 -7.61 6.23
N ALA A 167 17.02 -7.66 7.56
CA ALA A 167 18.14 -8.19 8.31
C ALA A 167 18.22 -9.74 8.27
N THR A 168 17.45 -10.41 7.40
CA THR A 168 17.46 -11.87 7.24
C THR A 168 18.12 -12.28 5.92
N PRO A 169 19.46 -12.51 5.87
CA PRO A 169 20.19 -12.86 4.64
C PRO A 169 19.66 -14.12 3.96
N ALA A 170 19.22 -15.10 4.76
CA ALA A 170 18.67 -16.37 4.25
C ALA A 170 17.45 -16.18 3.34
N LEU A 171 16.68 -15.08 3.50
CA LEU A 171 15.57 -14.76 2.60
C LEU A 171 16.07 -14.28 1.24
N LEU A 172 17.07 -13.40 1.21
CA LEU A 172 17.65 -12.91 -0.04
C LEU A 172 18.36 -14.02 -0.82
N GLU A 173 19.12 -14.87 -0.14
CA GLU A 173 19.77 -16.04 -0.75
C GLU A 173 18.75 -17.01 -1.36
N CYS A 174 17.68 -17.30 -0.61
CA CYS A 174 16.59 -18.15 -1.06
C CYS A 174 15.87 -17.57 -2.29
N VAL A 175 15.53 -16.28 -2.25
CA VAL A 175 14.93 -15.55 -3.38
C VAL A 175 15.84 -15.62 -4.61
N ALA A 176 17.15 -15.39 -4.46
CA ALA A 176 18.11 -15.47 -5.56
C ALA A 176 18.17 -16.87 -6.17
N THR A 177 18.16 -17.91 -5.33
CA THR A 177 18.15 -19.31 -5.80
C THR A 177 16.87 -19.64 -6.56
N VAL A 178 15.70 -19.25 -6.03
CA VAL A 178 14.43 -19.47 -6.73
C VAL A 178 14.38 -18.72 -8.06
N LYS A 179 14.91 -17.49 -8.12
CA LYS A 179 15.02 -16.75 -9.40
C LYS A 179 15.83 -17.51 -10.43
N GLN A 180 17.00 -18.04 -10.06
CA GLN A 180 17.82 -18.86 -10.95
C GLN A 180 17.01 -20.03 -11.51
N TYR A 181 16.27 -20.75 -10.65
CA TYR A 181 15.43 -21.86 -11.09
C TYR A 181 14.31 -21.46 -12.04
N VAL A 182 13.78 -20.25 -11.90
CA VAL A 182 12.72 -19.72 -12.77
C VAL A 182 13.27 -19.22 -14.12
N ASP A 183 14.53 -18.80 -14.16
CA ASP A 183 15.16 -18.20 -15.34
C ASP A 183 15.89 -19.23 -16.24
N GLU A 184 16.48 -20.28 -15.66
CA GLU A 184 17.19 -21.36 -16.39
C GLU A 184 16.32 -22.21 -17.35
N PRO A 185 15.03 -22.52 -17.09
CA PRO A 185 14.19 -23.31 -17.99
C PRO A 185 14.02 -22.67 -19.38
N THR A 186 14.25 -21.36 -19.47
CA THR A 186 14.24 -20.60 -20.72
C THR A 186 15.52 -20.76 -21.55
N GLU A 187 16.66 -21.12 -20.94
CA GLU A 187 17.96 -21.21 -21.61
C GLU A 187 18.30 -22.62 -22.11
N GLY A 188 17.74 -23.67 -21.50
CA GLY A 188 18.08 -25.08 -21.77
C GLY A 188 17.45 -25.74 -22.99
N GLY A 189 16.82 -25.00 -23.92
CA GLY A 189 16.29 -25.53 -25.18
C GLY A 189 15.11 -26.53 -25.09
N LYS A 190 14.65 -26.90 -23.88
CA LYS A 190 13.39 -27.65 -23.69
C LYS A 190 12.20 -26.72 -23.92
N LYS A 191 11.35 -27.04 -24.90
CA LYS A 191 10.07 -26.33 -25.10
C LYS A 191 9.14 -26.61 -23.91
N LEU A 192 9.03 -25.64 -23.01
CA LEU A 192 8.02 -25.62 -21.96
C LEU A 192 6.61 -25.59 -22.55
N LYS A 193 5.67 -26.26 -21.88
CA LYS A 193 4.24 -26.16 -22.21
C LYS A 193 3.75 -24.73 -21.98
N ALA A 194 2.64 -24.36 -22.61
CA ALA A 194 2.05 -23.02 -22.44
C ALA A 194 1.70 -22.73 -20.97
N ASP A 195 1.12 -23.73 -20.28
CA ASP A 195 0.72 -23.60 -18.87
C ASP A 195 1.93 -23.42 -17.93
N GLU A 196 3.02 -24.17 -18.15
CA GLU A 196 4.27 -24.03 -17.39
C GLU A 196 4.88 -22.64 -17.56
N ARG A 197 4.90 -22.10 -18.80
CA ARG A 197 5.38 -20.73 -19.06
C ARG A 197 4.52 -19.68 -18.36
N ALA A 198 3.19 -19.86 -18.34
CA ALA A 198 2.29 -18.97 -17.65
C ALA A 198 2.49 -19.01 -16.12
N ILE A 199 2.74 -20.19 -15.55
CA ILE A 199 3.06 -20.36 -14.13
C ILE A 199 4.40 -19.70 -13.80
N LEU A 200 5.46 -19.96 -14.58
CA LEU A 200 6.78 -19.35 -14.36
C LEU A 200 6.74 -17.82 -14.44
N LYS A 201 5.98 -17.24 -15.40
CA LYS A 201 5.77 -15.78 -15.46
C LYS A 201 5.15 -15.24 -14.16
N LYS A 202 4.17 -15.96 -13.60
CA LYS A 202 3.53 -15.59 -12.33
C LYS A 202 4.48 -15.76 -11.15
N VAL A 203 5.21 -16.87 -11.07
CA VAL A 203 6.21 -17.11 -10.02
C VAL A 203 7.27 -16.01 -10.04
N ARG A 204 7.82 -15.66 -11.21
CA ARG A 204 8.79 -14.57 -11.36
C ARG A 204 8.26 -13.26 -10.78
N LYS A 205 7.02 -12.88 -11.14
CA LYS A 205 6.34 -11.69 -10.60
C LYS A 205 6.24 -11.72 -9.07
N GLU A 206 5.83 -12.84 -8.47
CA GLU A 206 5.68 -12.93 -7.01
C GLU A 206 7.04 -12.95 -6.28
N ILE A 207 8.07 -13.57 -6.86
CA ILE A 207 9.43 -13.59 -6.29
C ILE A 207 10.09 -12.22 -6.34
N CYS A 208 9.93 -11.48 -7.44
CA CYS A 208 10.37 -10.09 -7.49
C CYS A 208 9.68 -9.24 -6.41
N TYR A 209 8.41 -9.51 -6.11
CA TYR A 209 7.73 -8.84 -5.01
C TYR A 209 8.35 -9.15 -3.65
N ILE A 210 8.63 -10.44 -3.37
CA ILE A 210 9.26 -10.86 -2.11
C ILE A 210 10.65 -10.22 -1.96
N GLU A 211 11.43 -10.15 -3.03
CA GLU A 211 12.70 -9.41 -3.04
C GLU A 211 12.52 -7.94 -2.67
N GLY A 212 11.49 -7.29 -3.22
CA GLY A 212 11.16 -5.91 -2.87
C GLY A 212 10.85 -5.71 -1.38
N LEU A 213 10.22 -6.69 -0.72
CA LEU A 213 9.98 -6.65 0.73
C LEU A 213 11.24 -6.89 1.57
N ALA A 214 12.26 -7.54 1.00
CA ALA A 214 13.50 -7.92 1.67
C ALA A 214 14.65 -6.93 1.41
N CYS A 215 14.47 -5.97 0.50
CA CYS A 215 15.48 -4.99 0.12
C CYS A 215 15.10 -3.58 0.62
N ASP A 216 16.12 -2.82 1.05
CA ASP A 216 15.99 -1.40 1.41
C ASP A 216 15.76 -0.48 0.21
N ALA A 217 16.07 -0.98 -0.99
CA ALA A 217 15.98 -0.20 -2.20
C ALA A 217 14.52 -0.17 -2.64
N SER A 218 13.85 0.95 -2.39
CA SER A 218 12.61 1.30 -3.09
C SER A 218 12.75 1.08 -4.61
N GLU A 219 13.98 1.15 -5.14
CA GLU A 219 14.38 0.72 -6.48
C GLU A 219 14.06 -0.75 -6.83
N SER A 220 14.35 -1.72 -5.96
CA SER A 220 14.02 -3.14 -6.19
C SER A 220 12.51 -3.37 -6.19
N ILE A 221 11.76 -2.66 -5.33
CA ILE A 221 10.30 -2.71 -5.32
C ILE A 221 9.74 -2.17 -6.64
N ILE A 222 10.20 -0.99 -7.08
CA ILE A 222 9.76 -0.41 -8.35
C ILE A 222 10.15 -1.32 -9.52
N ALA A 223 11.36 -1.87 -9.56
CA ALA A 223 11.78 -2.82 -10.59
C ALA A 223 10.87 -4.05 -10.65
N ALA A 224 10.50 -4.61 -9.50
CA ALA A 224 9.59 -5.74 -9.41
C ALA A 224 8.18 -5.39 -9.90
N LEU A 225 7.67 -4.23 -9.49
CA LEU A 225 6.37 -3.74 -9.92
C LEU A 225 6.35 -3.47 -11.43
N GLU A 226 7.42 -2.91 -12.00
CA GLU A 226 7.57 -2.68 -13.44
C GLU A 226 7.51 -3.98 -14.26
N GLN A 227 8.12 -5.07 -13.77
CA GLN A 227 8.03 -6.40 -14.37
C GLN A 227 6.66 -7.07 -14.19
N ALA A 228 5.95 -6.68 -13.13
CA ALA A 228 4.65 -7.24 -12.75
C ALA A 228 3.47 -6.62 -13.50
N VAL A 229 3.68 -5.46 -14.13
CA VAL A 229 2.69 -4.74 -14.92
C VAL A 229 2.33 -5.56 -16.16
N ASP A 230 1.03 -5.81 -16.33
CA ASP A 230 0.46 -6.33 -17.56
C ASP A 230 -0.12 -5.16 -18.35
N MET A 231 0.50 -4.83 -19.48
CA MET A 231 0.09 -3.70 -20.33
C MET A 231 -1.29 -3.94 -20.96
N ASP A 232 -1.66 -5.20 -21.19
CA ASP A 232 -2.90 -5.57 -21.87
C ASP A 232 -4.06 -5.67 -20.87
N HIS A 233 -3.76 -6.02 -19.62
CA HIS A 233 -4.74 -6.20 -18.54
C HIS A 233 -4.27 -5.55 -17.24
N PRO A 234 -4.20 -4.20 -17.19
CA PRO A 234 -3.75 -3.51 -16.00
C PRO A 234 -4.70 -3.75 -14.83
N SER A 235 -4.15 -3.84 -13.61
CA SER A 235 -4.94 -4.03 -12.39
C SER A 235 -4.51 -3.05 -11.31
N GLY A 236 -5.49 -2.61 -10.51
CA GLY A 236 -5.23 -1.84 -9.30
C GLY A 236 -4.39 -2.62 -8.28
N GLY A 237 -3.82 -1.92 -7.31
CA GLY A 237 -2.94 -2.38 -6.26
C GLY A 237 -1.46 -2.19 -6.54
N ILE A 238 -1.03 -2.15 -7.81
CA ILE A 238 0.39 -1.98 -8.19
C ILE A 238 0.82 -0.51 -7.99
N PHE A 239 -0.02 0.44 -8.39
CA PHE A 239 0.28 1.87 -8.30
C PHE A 239 0.29 2.38 -6.86
N TYR A 240 -0.64 1.90 -6.02
CA TYR A 240 -0.62 2.19 -4.59
C TYR A 240 0.72 1.75 -3.95
N LYS A 241 1.21 0.55 -4.29
CA LYS A 241 2.47 0.03 -3.75
C LYS A 241 3.69 0.78 -4.26
N ALA A 242 3.69 1.15 -5.54
CA ALA A 242 4.75 1.99 -6.12
C ALA A 242 4.80 3.35 -5.41
N THR A 243 3.63 3.96 -5.18
CA THR A 243 3.48 5.21 -4.43
C THR A 243 4.05 5.08 -3.02
N CYS A 244 3.64 4.05 -2.28
CA CYS A 244 4.20 3.77 -0.96
C CYS A 244 5.73 3.62 -1.01
N ALA A 245 6.27 2.84 -1.94
CA ALA A 245 7.71 2.62 -2.07
C ALA A 245 8.50 3.92 -2.29
N MET A 246 7.98 4.83 -3.13
CA MET A 246 8.59 6.13 -3.39
C MET A 246 8.44 7.11 -2.22
N CYS A 247 7.44 6.93 -1.35
CA CYS A 247 7.13 7.83 -0.23
C CYS A 247 7.53 7.29 1.16
N LEU A 248 8.16 6.11 1.26
CA LEU A 248 8.45 5.40 2.52
C LEU A 248 9.42 6.12 3.47
N LYS A 249 10.12 7.16 3.02
CA LYS A 249 10.95 8.00 3.86
C LYS A 249 10.51 9.44 3.63
N ARG A 250 10.50 10.25 4.70
CA ARG A 250 10.18 11.69 4.67
C ARG A 250 11.02 12.46 3.63
N ASP A 251 12.05 11.81 3.09
CA ASP A 251 12.71 12.10 1.82
C ASP A 251 12.39 11.02 0.70
N SER A 252 11.26 11.11 -0.03
CA SER A 252 11.07 10.79 -1.46
C SER A 252 12.36 10.68 -2.27
N ASP A 253 12.54 9.49 -2.80
CA ASP A 253 13.67 9.18 -3.66
C ASP A 253 13.39 9.75 -5.05
N LEU A 254 13.92 10.95 -5.32
CA LEU A 254 13.78 11.64 -6.60
C LEU A 254 14.31 10.80 -7.77
N ALA A 255 15.45 10.14 -7.58
CA ALA A 255 16.05 9.30 -8.60
C ALA A 255 15.12 8.12 -8.94
N LEU A 256 14.48 7.57 -7.92
CA LEU A 256 13.49 6.53 -8.11
C LEU A 256 12.22 7.02 -8.82
N GLN A 257 11.73 8.21 -8.50
CA GLN A 257 10.59 8.81 -9.20
C GLN A 257 10.91 9.09 -10.67
N GLU A 258 12.12 9.59 -10.95
CA GLU A 258 12.60 9.82 -12.32
C GLU A 258 12.73 8.50 -13.10
N ARG A 259 13.16 7.43 -12.45
CA ARG A 259 13.15 6.10 -13.07
C ARG A 259 11.71 5.64 -13.34
N ALA A 260 10.84 5.72 -12.33
CA ALA A 260 9.46 5.25 -12.42
C ALA A 260 8.65 6.03 -13.48
N SER A 261 8.95 7.32 -13.70
CA SER A 261 8.31 8.14 -14.73
C SER A 261 8.66 7.71 -16.16
N LYS A 262 9.82 7.06 -16.35
CA LYS A 262 10.27 6.50 -17.65
C LYS A 262 9.82 5.04 -17.86
N GLY A 263 9.40 4.38 -16.79
CA GLY A 263 9.11 2.94 -16.74
C GLY A 263 7.75 2.51 -17.28
N SER A 264 7.48 1.21 -17.21
CA SER A 264 6.18 0.62 -17.59
C SER A 264 5.05 1.09 -16.68
N LEU A 265 5.33 1.39 -15.41
CA LEU A 265 4.36 1.92 -14.46
C LEU A 265 3.74 3.24 -14.94
N ALA A 266 4.56 4.21 -15.35
CA ALA A 266 4.05 5.49 -15.86
C ALA A 266 3.22 5.31 -17.14
N LYS A 267 3.67 4.47 -18.07
CA LYS A 267 2.93 4.19 -19.32
C LYS A 267 1.54 3.63 -19.03
N VAL A 268 1.43 2.65 -18.15
CA VAL A 268 0.14 2.06 -17.79
C VAL A 268 -0.70 3.00 -16.96
N ALA A 269 -0.12 3.78 -16.05
CA ALA A 269 -0.85 4.78 -15.29
C ALA A 269 -1.50 5.81 -16.23
N VAL A 270 -0.74 6.36 -17.18
CA VAL A 270 -1.28 7.33 -18.15
C VAL A 270 -2.34 6.67 -19.05
N GLN A 271 -2.12 5.45 -19.52
CA GLN A 271 -3.10 4.71 -20.31
C GLN A 271 -4.39 4.43 -19.52
N ALA A 272 -4.29 4.07 -18.24
CA ALA A 272 -5.43 3.87 -17.35
C ALA A 272 -6.23 5.16 -17.18
N ILE A 273 -5.56 6.29 -16.93
CA ILE A 273 -6.21 7.60 -16.84
C ILE A 273 -6.87 7.98 -18.17
N PHE A 274 -6.23 7.66 -19.30
CA PHE A 274 -6.76 8.01 -20.61
C PHE A 274 -8.00 7.18 -20.96
N ASN A 275 -8.02 5.89 -20.62
CA ASN A 275 -9.03 4.95 -21.10
C ASN A 275 -10.17 4.69 -20.13
N GLN A 276 -9.95 4.84 -18.82
CA GLN A 276 -10.94 4.53 -17.80
C GLN A 276 -11.74 5.75 -17.37
N THR A 277 -12.93 5.52 -16.81
CA THR A 277 -13.74 6.56 -16.18
C THR A 277 -14.19 6.11 -14.79
N GLU A 278 -14.53 7.04 -13.91
CA GLU A 278 -15.07 6.69 -12.57
C GLU A 278 -16.43 6.00 -12.63
N ALA A 279 -17.11 6.00 -13.79
CA ALA A 279 -18.41 5.34 -13.96
C ALA A 279 -18.30 3.82 -14.07
N ASP A 280 -17.12 3.28 -14.38
CA ASP A 280 -16.88 1.83 -14.50
C ASP A 280 -16.50 1.23 -13.14
N PRO A 281 -17.41 0.54 -12.43
CA PRO A 281 -17.16 0.14 -11.03
C PRO A 281 -16.02 -0.87 -10.90
N GLY A 282 -15.75 -1.66 -11.96
CA GLY A 282 -14.64 -2.61 -12.01
C GLY A 282 -13.26 -1.95 -12.16
N GLU A 283 -13.22 -0.73 -12.72
CA GLU A 283 -11.98 -0.04 -13.11
C GLU A 283 -11.74 1.24 -12.29
N GLN A 284 -12.70 1.63 -11.44
CA GLN A 284 -12.62 2.80 -10.57
C GLN A 284 -11.36 2.81 -9.69
N LEU A 285 -10.98 1.65 -9.14
CA LEU A 285 -9.77 1.52 -8.33
C LEU A 285 -8.50 1.70 -9.17
N LEU A 286 -8.48 1.18 -10.40
CA LEU A 286 -7.34 1.33 -11.31
C LEU A 286 -7.13 2.81 -11.65
N LEU A 287 -8.20 3.52 -12.01
CA LEU A 287 -8.14 4.97 -12.28
C LEU A 287 -7.67 5.75 -11.06
N ALA A 288 -8.26 5.52 -9.89
CA ALA A 288 -7.94 6.26 -8.68
C ALA A 288 -6.47 6.09 -8.28
N GLU A 289 -5.95 4.86 -8.31
CA GLU A 289 -4.56 4.62 -7.99
C GLU A 289 -3.59 5.13 -9.06
N ALA A 290 -3.95 5.05 -10.34
CA ALA A 290 -3.15 5.59 -11.44
C ALA A 290 -2.99 7.12 -11.30
N VAL A 291 -4.09 7.84 -11.02
CA VAL A 291 -4.06 9.28 -10.73
C VAL A 291 -3.22 9.57 -9.48
N GLY A 292 -3.38 8.79 -8.41
CA GLY A 292 -2.58 8.95 -7.18
C GLY A 292 -1.07 8.77 -7.41
N PHE A 293 -0.69 7.83 -8.27
CA PHE A 293 0.70 7.64 -8.68
C PHE A 293 1.24 8.81 -9.50
N ILE A 294 0.50 9.29 -10.52
CA ILE A 294 0.89 10.46 -11.31
C ILE A 294 1.00 11.72 -10.44
N PHE A 295 0.05 11.93 -9.53
CA PHE A 295 0.09 13.00 -8.54
C PHE A 295 1.39 12.94 -7.72
N THR A 296 1.77 11.76 -7.25
CA THR A 296 3.00 11.57 -6.45
C THR A 296 4.26 11.94 -7.23
N LEU A 297 4.31 11.56 -8.52
CA LEU A 297 5.44 11.90 -9.39
C LEU A 297 5.54 13.41 -9.64
N LEU A 298 4.40 14.09 -9.83
CA LEU A 298 4.38 15.52 -10.21
C LEU A 298 4.51 16.47 -9.03
N VAL A 299 3.93 16.17 -7.88
CA VAL A 299 3.88 17.12 -6.77
C VAL A 299 5.24 17.25 -6.09
N PRO A 300 5.80 18.48 -6.01
CA PRO A 300 7.04 18.72 -5.29
C PRO A 300 6.77 18.82 -3.79
N TRP A 301 7.75 18.41 -3.01
CA TRP A 301 7.67 18.37 -1.55
C TRP A 301 8.43 19.49 -0.81
N LYS A 302 9.28 20.20 -1.55
CA LYS A 302 10.31 21.17 -1.16
C LYS A 302 10.35 22.13 -2.35
N ARG A 303 9.34 23.01 -2.38
CA ARG A 303 9.16 23.99 -3.48
C ARG A 303 10.25 25.07 -3.47
N ASP A 304 10.91 25.23 -2.33
CA ASP A 304 12.03 26.12 -2.08
C ASP A 304 13.38 25.58 -2.58
N ASP A 305 13.48 24.27 -2.84
CA ASP A 305 14.67 23.63 -3.39
C ASP A 305 14.64 23.65 -4.94
N SER A 306 15.51 24.47 -5.54
CA SER A 306 15.62 24.60 -6.99
C SER A 306 16.02 23.30 -7.69
N ALA A 307 16.91 22.50 -7.09
CA ALA A 307 17.33 21.23 -7.69
C ALA A 307 16.19 20.22 -7.66
N HIS A 308 15.40 20.23 -6.58
CA HIS A 308 14.20 19.40 -6.51
C HIS A 308 13.16 19.81 -7.57
N MET A 309 12.92 21.10 -7.73
CA MET A 309 11.98 21.61 -8.73
C MET A 309 12.40 21.27 -10.16
N GLU A 310 13.71 21.34 -10.46
CA GLU A 310 14.23 20.95 -11.77
C GLU A 310 14.05 19.45 -12.04
N ALA A 311 14.35 18.59 -11.06
CA ALA A 311 14.12 17.15 -11.18
C ALA A 311 12.63 16.84 -11.43
N LYS A 312 11.72 17.54 -10.73
CA LYS A 312 10.28 17.40 -10.94
C LYS A 312 9.82 17.89 -12.30
N LYS A 313 10.40 18.98 -12.81
CA LYS A 313 10.14 19.45 -14.17
C LYS A 313 10.58 18.42 -15.20
N GLN A 314 11.73 17.76 -15.02
CA GLN A 314 12.21 16.69 -15.90
C GLN A 314 11.29 15.45 -15.86
N ILE A 315 10.81 15.07 -14.67
CA ILE A 315 9.77 14.05 -14.52
C ILE A 315 8.51 14.44 -15.29
N ALA A 316 8.06 15.69 -15.14
CA ALA A 316 6.89 16.21 -15.84
C ALA A 316 7.06 16.20 -17.36
N SER A 317 8.24 16.56 -17.89
CA SER A 317 8.57 16.43 -19.33
C SER A 317 8.45 14.99 -19.80
N THR A 318 8.96 14.03 -19.03
CA THR A 318 8.86 12.60 -19.37
C THR A 318 7.40 12.15 -19.45
N LEU A 319 6.56 12.59 -18.51
CA LEU A 319 5.14 12.24 -18.50
C LEU A 319 4.35 12.95 -19.63
N GLN A 320 4.76 14.15 -20.04
CA GLN A 320 4.21 14.85 -21.21
C GLN A 320 4.40 14.04 -22.50
N GLU A 321 5.57 13.42 -22.70
CA GLU A 321 5.82 12.51 -23.84
C GLU A 321 4.85 11.32 -23.87
N LEU A 322 4.30 10.94 -22.72
CA LEU A 322 3.29 9.88 -22.58
C LEU A 322 1.85 10.39 -22.74
N ASN A 323 1.64 11.68 -23.01
CA ASN A 323 0.34 12.36 -23.09
C ASN A 323 -0.43 12.42 -21.75
N VAL A 324 0.28 12.54 -20.62
CA VAL A 324 -0.37 12.66 -19.30
C VAL A 324 -1.34 13.84 -19.23
N LEU A 325 -1.01 14.97 -19.87
CA LEU A 325 -1.85 16.17 -19.86
C LEU A 325 -3.19 15.88 -20.55
N ASP A 326 -3.15 15.37 -21.78
CA ASP A 326 -4.37 15.06 -22.54
C ASP A 326 -5.24 14.02 -21.81
N ALA A 327 -4.63 13.05 -21.12
CA ALA A 327 -5.32 12.09 -20.26
C ALA A 327 -6.07 12.77 -19.10
N LEU A 328 -5.39 13.65 -18.36
CA LEU A 328 -5.99 14.39 -17.23
C LEU A 328 -7.08 15.36 -17.70
N LEU A 329 -6.85 16.09 -18.81
CA LEU A 329 -7.84 17.00 -19.37
C LEU A 329 -9.09 16.27 -19.89
N ARG A 330 -8.92 15.05 -20.41
CA ARG A 330 -10.06 14.18 -20.78
C ARG A 330 -10.92 13.85 -19.56
N GLN A 331 -10.33 13.56 -18.41
CA GLN A 331 -11.09 13.31 -17.17
C GLN A 331 -11.83 14.57 -16.69
N CYS A 332 -11.18 15.74 -16.71
CA CYS A 332 -11.84 17.01 -16.40
C CYS A 332 -13.07 17.25 -17.30
N ARG A 333 -12.92 17.03 -18.61
CA ARG A 333 -14.01 17.15 -19.57
C ARG A 333 -15.14 16.15 -19.29
N PHE A 334 -14.79 14.89 -19.04
CA PHE A 334 -15.77 13.86 -18.69
C PHE A 334 -16.60 14.27 -17.48
N TRP A 335 -15.97 14.73 -16.40
CA TRP A 335 -16.71 15.14 -15.20
C TRP A 335 -17.63 16.32 -15.45
N TYR A 336 -17.21 17.28 -16.27
CA TYR A 336 -18.05 18.42 -16.61
C TYR A 336 -19.24 18.04 -17.48
N VAL A 337 -19.00 17.30 -18.56
CA VAL A 337 -20.01 16.98 -19.58
C VAL A 337 -20.93 15.85 -19.11
N GLU A 338 -20.37 14.73 -18.67
CA GLU A 338 -21.12 13.51 -18.35
C GLU A 338 -21.61 13.52 -16.90
N TRP A 339 -20.79 13.97 -15.96
CA TRP A 339 -21.13 14.01 -14.52
C TRP A 339 -21.63 15.37 -14.03
N LYS A 340 -21.85 16.32 -14.95
CA LYS A 340 -22.42 17.64 -14.67
C LYS A 340 -21.66 18.39 -13.56
N GLY A 341 -20.33 18.32 -13.62
CA GLY A 341 -19.41 18.92 -12.67
C GLY A 341 -19.20 18.12 -11.37
N SER A 342 -19.80 16.94 -11.23
CA SER A 342 -19.50 16.05 -10.11
C SER A 342 -18.24 15.24 -10.42
N PHE A 343 -17.39 15.05 -9.42
CA PHE A 343 -16.19 14.23 -9.52
C PHE A 343 -16.05 13.41 -8.22
N GLY A 344 -15.55 12.19 -8.34
CA GLY A 344 -15.35 11.27 -7.23
C GLY A 344 -13.99 11.44 -6.56
N ASN A 345 -13.50 10.35 -6.01
CA ASN A 345 -12.34 10.33 -5.11
C ASN A 345 -11.02 10.73 -5.80
N CYS A 346 -10.93 10.68 -7.13
CA CYS A 346 -9.70 11.07 -7.85
C CYS A 346 -9.70 12.51 -8.40
N GLY A 347 -10.81 13.25 -8.29
CA GLY A 347 -10.92 14.61 -8.85
C GLY A 347 -9.88 15.61 -8.34
N ASN A 348 -9.66 15.66 -7.03
CA ASN A 348 -8.68 16.58 -6.44
C ASN A 348 -7.25 16.28 -6.92
N ALA A 349 -6.85 15.00 -6.92
CA ALA A 349 -5.52 14.59 -7.36
C ALA A 349 -5.30 14.90 -8.86
N THR A 350 -6.33 14.76 -9.69
CA THR A 350 -6.31 15.16 -11.11
C THR A 350 -6.09 16.67 -11.26
N VAL A 351 -6.89 17.51 -10.57
CA VAL A 351 -6.78 18.97 -10.69
C VAL A 351 -5.43 19.48 -10.17
N VAL A 352 -4.90 18.92 -9.08
CA VAL A 352 -3.56 19.26 -8.59
C VAL A 352 -2.49 18.86 -9.60
N SER A 353 -2.59 17.67 -10.20
CA SER A 353 -1.63 17.23 -11.22
C SER A 353 -1.63 18.16 -12.44
N VAL A 354 -2.81 18.63 -12.87
CA VAL A 354 -2.92 19.65 -13.94
C VAL A 354 -2.25 20.96 -13.52
N LEU A 355 -2.46 21.42 -12.28
CA LEU A 355 -1.82 22.63 -11.78
C LEU A 355 -0.28 22.51 -11.75
N GLU A 356 0.28 21.38 -11.29
CA GLU A 356 1.72 21.21 -11.31
C GLU A 356 2.28 21.22 -12.74
N LEU A 357 1.60 20.56 -13.69
CA LEU A 357 1.99 20.63 -15.11
C LEU A 357 1.99 22.07 -15.64
N VAL A 358 0.97 22.87 -15.31
CA VAL A 358 0.91 24.30 -15.66
C VAL A 358 2.03 25.09 -15.00
N ARG A 359 2.38 24.81 -13.74
CA ARG A 359 3.49 25.48 -13.07
C ARG A 359 4.84 25.16 -13.72
N TYR A 360 5.02 23.94 -14.22
CA TYR A 360 6.23 23.54 -14.96
C TYR A 360 6.26 24.07 -16.40
N PHE A 361 5.08 24.16 -17.04
CA PHE A 361 4.89 24.55 -18.44
C PHE A 361 3.68 25.52 -18.56
N PRO A 362 3.86 26.83 -18.28
CA PRO A 362 2.78 27.80 -18.25
C PRO A 362 2.00 27.93 -19.57
N GLU A 363 2.65 27.64 -20.71
CA GLU A 363 2.07 27.64 -22.05
C GLU A 363 0.85 26.70 -22.19
N ILE A 364 0.74 25.68 -21.33
CA ILE A 364 -0.41 24.75 -21.28
C ILE A 364 -1.75 25.50 -21.14
N ILE A 365 -1.75 26.62 -20.40
CA ILE A 365 -2.98 27.42 -20.22
C ILE A 365 -3.51 27.88 -21.57
N ASP A 366 -2.67 28.48 -22.40
CA ASP A 366 -3.06 29.09 -23.67
C ASP A 366 -3.21 28.04 -24.79
N GLU A 367 -2.35 27.02 -24.81
CA GLU A 367 -2.31 26.03 -25.88
C GLU A 367 -3.32 24.89 -25.71
N LYS A 368 -3.65 24.53 -24.47
CA LYS A 368 -4.40 23.29 -24.18
C LYS A 368 -5.68 23.53 -23.37
N ILE A 369 -5.64 24.39 -22.35
CA ILE A 369 -6.81 24.59 -21.47
C ILE A 369 -7.80 25.61 -22.05
N LYS A 370 -7.36 26.83 -22.40
CA LYS A 370 -8.24 27.87 -22.97
C LYS A 370 -8.99 27.44 -24.23
N PRO A 371 -8.39 26.70 -25.18
CA PRO A 371 -9.11 26.20 -26.35
C PRO A 371 -10.19 25.16 -26.02
N ASN A 372 -10.13 24.53 -24.83
CA ASN A 372 -11.08 23.53 -24.39
C ASN A 372 -12.11 24.13 -23.41
N ALA A 373 -13.22 24.61 -23.98
CA ALA A 373 -14.27 25.28 -23.21
C ALA A 373 -14.85 24.42 -22.07
N ASP A 374 -14.96 23.11 -22.25
CA ASP A 374 -15.48 22.19 -21.23
C ASP A 374 -14.54 22.12 -20.03
N VAL A 375 -13.23 21.99 -20.27
CA VAL A 375 -12.20 21.95 -19.22
C VAL A 375 -12.10 23.29 -18.51
N ALA A 376 -12.08 24.41 -19.25
CA ALA A 376 -12.05 25.73 -18.64
C ALA A 376 -13.30 25.97 -17.78
N SER A 377 -14.46 25.49 -18.21
CA SER A 377 -15.71 25.57 -17.45
C SER A 377 -15.70 24.64 -16.22
N PHE A 378 -15.12 23.44 -16.33
CA PHE A 378 -14.90 22.56 -15.19
C PHE A 378 -14.07 23.25 -14.10
N ILE A 379 -12.94 23.85 -14.48
CA ILE A 379 -12.04 24.55 -13.54
C ILE A 379 -12.79 25.68 -12.83
N ARG A 380 -13.50 26.54 -13.58
CA ARG A 380 -14.32 27.62 -13.01
C ARG A 380 -15.42 27.09 -12.10
N PHE A 381 -16.09 26.02 -12.51
CA PHE A 381 -17.14 25.39 -11.71
C PHE A 381 -16.61 24.86 -10.38
N CYS A 382 -15.47 24.16 -10.41
CA CYS A 382 -14.80 23.67 -9.21
C CYS A 382 -14.37 24.84 -8.32
N ALA A 383 -13.71 25.85 -8.90
CA ALA A 383 -13.28 27.04 -8.19
C ALA A 383 -14.45 27.77 -7.52
N GLU A 384 -15.56 27.95 -8.23
CA GLU A 384 -16.78 28.55 -7.70
C GLU A 384 -17.40 27.72 -6.58
N ARG A 385 -17.47 26.39 -6.71
CA ARG A 385 -17.94 25.53 -5.61
C ARG A 385 -17.07 25.63 -4.37
N HIS A 386 -15.75 25.72 -4.53
CA HIS A 386 -14.85 25.99 -3.42
C HIS A 386 -15.07 27.39 -2.83
N ARG A 387 -15.42 28.40 -3.65
CA ARG A 387 -15.83 29.73 -3.15
C ARG A 387 -17.21 29.77 -2.49
N VAL A 388 -18.17 28.92 -2.86
CA VAL A 388 -19.58 28.96 -2.39
C VAL A 388 -19.85 28.06 -1.18
N ASN A 389 -19.07 26.99 -0.96
CA ASN A 389 -19.12 26.19 0.29
C ASN A 389 -18.67 26.97 1.54
N THR A 390 -18.38 28.25 1.38
CA THR A 390 -18.04 29.27 2.39
C THR A 390 -19.14 29.59 3.40
N ALA A 391 -20.37 29.10 3.24
CA ALA A 391 -21.40 29.22 4.27
C ALA A 391 -21.08 28.40 5.55
N TYR A 392 -20.12 27.46 5.49
CA TYR A 392 -19.63 26.68 6.62
C TYR A 392 -18.13 26.91 6.87
N ARG A 393 -17.79 28.01 7.56
CA ARG A 393 -16.58 28.20 8.40
C ARG A 393 -15.19 27.70 7.91
N VAL A 394 -14.85 27.67 6.62
CA VAL A 394 -13.43 27.54 6.19
C VAL A 394 -13.10 28.39 4.93
N PRO A 395 -12.72 29.68 5.08
CA PRO A 395 -12.39 30.55 3.95
C PRO A 395 -11.02 30.32 3.29
N TYR A 396 -10.18 29.40 3.79
CA TYR A 396 -8.74 29.39 3.50
C TYR A 396 -8.24 28.23 2.61
N GLU A 397 -8.76 27.00 2.79
CA GLU A 397 -8.51 25.88 1.85
C GLU A 397 -9.00 26.20 0.42
N THR A 398 -9.87 27.19 0.29
CA THR A 398 -10.57 27.55 -0.93
C THR A 398 -9.75 28.48 -1.82
N ALA A 399 -9.03 29.47 -1.26
CA ALA A 399 -8.18 30.38 -2.03
C ALA A 399 -6.91 29.72 -2.59
N TYR A 400 -6.44 28.66 -1.92
CA TYR A 400 -5.31 27.81 -2.34
C TYR A 400 -5.73 26.48 -2.97
N SER A 401 -7.03 26.28 -3.19
CA SER A 401 -7.49 25.12 -3.95
C SER A 401 -6.85 25.16 -5.34
N ALA A 402 -6.36 24.02 -5.81
CA ALA A 402 -5.71 23.95 -7.11
C ALA A 402 -6.62 24.45 -8.24
N SER A 403 -7.94 24.27 -8.11
CA SER A 403 -8.94 24.79 -9.05
C SER A 403 -9.01 26.33 -9.06
N VAL A 404 -8.90 26.98 -7.91
CA VAL A 404 -8.92 28.45 -7.80
C VAL A 404 -7.63 29.05 -8.37
N ILE A 405 -6.48 28.42 -8.11
CA ILE A 405 -5.22 28.85 -8.70
C ILE A 405 -5.26 28.70 -10.22
N LEU A 406 -5.71 27.55 -10.74
CA LEU A 406 -5.88 27.35 -12.17
C LEU A 406 -6.83 28.37 -12.80
N GLU A 407 -7.93 28.74 -12.12
CA GLU A 407 -8.82 29.80 -12.59
C GLU A 407 -8.12 31.17 -12.65
N CYS A 408 -7.35 31.55 -11.63
CA CYS A 408 -6.55 32.77 -11.67
C CYS A 408 -5.59 32.78 -12.87
N LEU A 409 -4.88 31.67 -13.11
CA LEU A 409 -3.95 31.54 -14.23
C LEU A 409 -4.68 31.59 -15.58
N LEU A 410 -5.88 31.01 -15.69
CA LEU A 410 -6.73 31.12 -16.88
C LEU A 410 -7.13 32.56 -17.19
N GLU A 411 -7.31 33.39 -16.16
CA GLU A 411 -7.59 34.82 -16.28
C GLU A 411 -6.34 35.69 -16.51
N GLY A 412 -5.15 35.08 -16.57
CA GLY A 412 -3.87 35.80 -16.69
C GLY A 412 -3.47 36.53 -15.40
N LYS A 413 -4.05 36.15 -14.25
CA LYS A 413 -3.69 36.69 -12.94
C LYS A 413 -2.53 35.90 -12.35
N PRO A 414 -1.66 36.54 -11.54
CA PRO A 414 -0.59 35.83 -10.86
C PRO A 414 -1.16 34.81 -9.87
N GLU A 415 -0.39 33.74 -9.65
CA GLU A 415 -0.66 32.79 -8.57
C GLU A 415 -0.62 33.53 -7.22
N PRO A 416 -1.65 33.38 -6.36
CA PRO A 416 -1.66 34.04 -5.06
C PRO A 416 -0.59 33.42 -4.13
N PRO A 417 0.14 34.20 -3.28
CA PRO A 417 1.02 33.86 -2.12
C PRO A 417 1.59 32.43 -1.94
N PRO A 418 2.39 32.14 -0.93
CA PRO A 418 1.94 31.07 -0.01
C PRO A 418 1.54 31.66 1.34
N PRO A 419 0.74 30.98 2.18
CA PRO A 419 0.48 31.45 3.54
C PRO A 419 1.77 31.68 4.31
N SER A 420 1.75 32.65 5.22
CA SER A 420 2.81 32.76 6.21
C SER A 420 2.81 31.56 7.17
N ALA A 421 3.96 31.23 7.76
CA ALA A 421 4.07 30.18 8.78
C ALA A 421 3.15 30.44 9.99
N GLU A 422 2.91 31.71 10.32
CA GLU A 422 2.03 32.16 11.40
C GLU A 422 0.53 31.92 11.08
N GLN A 423 0.18 31.96 9.80
CA GLN A 423 -1.13 31.56 9.30
C GLN A 423 -1.29 30.03 9.37
N LEU A 424 -0.27 29.27 8.96
CA LEU A 424 -0.25 27.80 9.07
C LEU A 424 -0.35 27.29 10.53
N ASP A 425 0.35 27.91 11.48
CA ASP A 425 0.37 27.51 12.90
C ASP A 425 -0.96 27.80 13.63
N ARG A 426 -1.65 28.90 13.27
CA ARG A 426 -3.02 29.18 13.74
C ARG A 426 -4.06 28.18 13.24
N TRP A 427 -3.76 27.39 12.22
CA TRP A 427 -4.66 26.38 11.66
C TRP A 427 -4.30 24.94 12.03
N ALA A 428 -3.04 24.69 12.42
CA ALA A 428 -2.67 23.46 13.13
C ALA A 428 -3.41 23.32 14.48
N ARG A 429 -3.99 24.42 15.00
CA ARG A 429 -4.87 24.46 16.17
C ARG A 429 -6.25 25.02 15.73
N PRO A 430 -7.28 24.22 15.36
CA PRO A 430 -7.73 23.01 16.05
C PRO A 430 -8.26 21.90 15.10
N TRP A 431 -7.49 20.83 14.92
CA TRP A 431 -8.01 19.49 14.61
C TRP A 431 -7.83 18.52 15.80
N MET A 432 -7.44 19.04 16.98
CA MET A 432 -7.37 18.29 18.25
C MET A 432 -8.73 18.16 18.99
N TYR A 433 -9.86 18.34 18.30
CA TYR A 433 -11.18 17.97 18.83
C TYR A 433 -12.04 17.40 17.70
N TYR A 434 -11.72 16.17 17.30
CA TYR A 434 -12.75 15.17 17.02
C TYR A 434 -12.60 14.07 18.06
N ASP A 435 -12.99 14.45 19.27
CA ASP A 435 -13.35 13.52 20.32
C ASP A 435 -14.88 13.63 20.50
N SER A 436 -15.55 12.48 20.48
CA SER A 436 -16.97 12.23 20.75
C SER A 436 -18.04 12.83 19.82
N LYS A 437 -18.53 12.00 18.89
CA LYS A 437 -19.91 11.46 18.96
C LYS A 437 -20.11 10.24 18.07
#